data_AF-A0A6V8LIQ9-F1
#
_entry.id   AF-A0A6V8LIQ9-F1
#
_cell.length_a   1.000
_cell.length_b   1.000
_cell.length_c   1.000
_cell.angle_alpha   90.00
_cell.angle_beta   90.00
_cell.angle_gamma   90.00
#
_symmetry.space_group_name_H-M   'P 1'
#
loop_
_entity.id
_entity.type
_entity.pdbx_description
1 polymer ?
#
loop_
_entity_poly.entity_id
_entity_poly.type
_entity_poly.pdbx_seq_one_letter_code
_entity_poly.pdbx_strand_id
1 'polypeptide(L)'
;MLFIRQRLGRVVVVCAIAVTVFTSFTATPAQAWPGAELNRAMYGVNGQLLGRATWFSADTGYYWNGLIEVHDLFCDQDNGIIAALYAFRGGEWQRTTLASVRGCGSSNYVDVKKAPAGPYVGDRIRFRVCKLLPNGTWIDCYDQYAINEPM
;
A
#
# COMPACT_ATOMS: atom_id res chain seq x y z
N MET A 1 -79.46 22.75 8.61
CA MET A 1 -80.30 21.54 8.83
C MET A 1 -79.70 20.41 8.01
N LEU A 2 -79.74 19.20 8.55
CA LEU A 2 -79.27 17.90 8.01
C LEU A 2 -77.79 17.52 8.16
N PHE A 3 -77.63 16.41 8.90
CA PHE A 3 -76.45 15.60 9.16
C PHE A 3 -76.05 14.76 7.93
N ILE A 4 -74.80 14.30 7.87
CA ILE A 4 -74.44 12.87 7.69
C ILE A 4 -72.97 12.67 8.11
N ARG A 5 -72.78 11.86 9.17
CA ARG A 5 -71.53 11.18 9.54
C ARG A 5 -71.26 10.05 8.54
N GLN A 6 -70.00 9.68 8.29
CA GLN A 6 -69.38 8.32 8.43
C GLN A 6 -67.87 8.46 8.09
N ARG A 7 -66.95 8.34 9.07
CA ARG A 7 -66.18 7.14 9.52
C ARG A 7 -65.13 6.63 8.53
N LEU A 8 -64.01 6.14 9.11
CA LEU A 8 -62.89 5.35 8.55
C LEU A 8 -61.75 6.21 7.99
N GLY A 9 -60.48 6.04 8.36
CA GLY A 9 -59.83 5.09 9.25
C GLY A 9 -58.46 5.63 9.63
N ARG A 10 -57.97 5.19 10.79
CA ARG A 10 -56.61 5.46 11.29
C ARG A 10 -55.58 5.07 10.22
N VAL A 11 -54.82 6.03 9.73
CA VAL A 11 -53.54 5.77 9.06
C VAL A 11 -52.45 6.16 10.04
N VAL A 12 -51.96 5.17 10.79
CA VAL A 12 -50.72 5.32 11.55
C VAL A 12 -49.61 5.17 10.51
N VAL A 13 -49.11 6.29 9.99
CA VAL A 13 -47.86 6.31 9.24
C VAL A 13 -46.74 6.14 10.26
N VAL A 14 -46.26 4.91 10.42
CA VAL A 14 -44.99 4.65 11.12
C VAL A 14 -43.90 5.17 10.20
N CYS A 15 -43.46 6.41 10.42
CA CYS A 15 -42.20 6.88 9.84
C CYS A 15 -41.08 6.04 10.45
N ALA A 16 -40.65 4.99 9.76
CA ALA A 16 -39.39 4.34 10.04
C ALA A 16 -38.29 5.37 9.78
N ILE A 17 -37.72 5.91 10.85
CA ILE A 17 -36.53 6.75 10.78
C ILE A 17 -35.39 5.79 10.41
N ALA A 18 -35.06 5.72 9.14
CA ALA A 18 -33.81 5.11 8.71
C ALA A 18 -32.68 6.00 9.26
N VAL A 19 -32.12 5.61 10.41
CA VAL A 19 -30.89 6.21 10.91
C VAL A 19 -29.77 5.69 10.03
N THR A 20 -29.51 6.39 8.92
CA THR A 20 -28.25 6.28 8.21
C THR A 20 -27.18 6.88 9.12
N VAL A 21 -26.56 6.03 9.93
CA VAL A 21 -25.28 6.35 10.56
C VAL A 21 -24.27 6.43 9.42
N PHE A 22 -24.10 7.62 8.86
CA PHE A 22 -22.90 7.95 8.12
C PHE A 22 -21.76 7.92 9.13
N THR A 23 -21.10 6.78 9.25
CA THR A 23 -19.78 6.73 9.86
C THR A 23 -18.90 7.62 9.00
N SER A 24 -18.68 8.84 9.46
CA SER A 24 -17.65 9.72 8.94
C SER A 24 -16.33 8.98 9.10
N PHE A 25 -15.86 8.34 8.02
CA PHE A 25 -14.45 8.01 7.90
C PHE A 25 -13.73 9.35 7.99
N THR A 26 -13.08 9.62 9.12
CA THR A 26 -12.05 10.65 9.19
C THR A 26 -10.93 10.15 8.29
N ALA A 27 -11.01 10.49 7.00
CA ALA A 27 -9.86 10.47 6.14
C ALA A 27 -8.83 11.38 6.81
N THR A 28 -7.87 10.77 7.50
CA THR A 28 -6.70 11.47 7.97
C THR A 28 -6.15 12.26 6.79
N PRO A 29 -5.83 13.56 6.95
CA PRO A 29 -5.36 14.37 5.85
C PRO A 29 -4.17 13.65 5.22
N ALA A 30 -4.22 13.45 3.91
CA ALA A 30 -3.07 13.04 3.12
C ALA A 30 -2.00 14.10 3.35
N GLN A 31 -1.09 13.82 4.27
CA GLN A 31 0.03 14.68 4.57
C GLN A 31 0.83 14.78 3.28
N ALA A 32 0.88 15.99 2.72
CA ALA A 32 1.73 16.31 1.59
C ALA A 32 3.16 15.89 1.96
N TRP A 33 3.66 14.87 1.28
CA TRP A 33 4.95 14.27 1.59
C TRP A 33 6.03 15.15 0.96
N PRO A 34 6.93 15.77 1.74
CA PRO A 34 7.92 16.67 1.16
C PRO A 34 8.89 15.85 0.29
N GLY A 35 8.98 16.26 -0.97
CA GLY A 35 9.90 15.74 -1.96
C GLY A 35 11.35 15.90 -1.51
N ALA A 36 12.04 14.77 -1.44
CA ALA A 36 13.48 14.57 -1.39
C ALA A 36 13.66 13.06 -1.30
N GLU A 37 14.55 12.49 -2.12
CA GLU A 37 14.95 11.07 -2.17
C GLU A 37 14.14 10.12 -1.28
N LEU A 38 13.24 9.35 -1.90
CA LEU A 38 12.25 8.53 -1.21
C LEU A 38 12.89 7.23 -0.72
N ASN A 39 13.93 7.34 0.12
CA ASN A 39 14.44 6.22 0.89
C ASN A 39 13.35 5.78 1.88
N ARG A 40 12.72 4.65 1.56
CA ARG A 40 11.62 4.04 2.30
C ARG A 40 12.13 2.83 3.03
N ALA A 41 12.65 3.07 4.23
CA ALA A 41 12.98 2.04 5.18
C ALA A 41 11.70 1.48 5.83
N MET A 42 11.64 0.16 5.94
CA MET A 42 10.60 -0.57 6.63
C MET A 42 11.24 -1.41 7.71
N TYR A 43 10.77 -1.20 8.94
CA TYR A 43 11.31 -1.85 10.12
C TYR A 43 10.32 -2.88 10.65
N GLY A 44 10.85 -3.97 11.19
CA GLY A 44 10.08 -4.94 11.94
C GLY A 44 9.71 -4.40 13.32
N VAL A 45 8.91 -5.17 14.06
CA VAL A 45 8.44 -4.81 15.42
C VAL A 45 9.57 -4.47 16.39
N ASN A 46 10.76 -5.08 16.20
CA ASN A 46 11.94 -4.85 17.05
C ASN A 46 12.85 -3.70 16.55
N GLY A 47 12.41 -2.91 15.57
CA GLY A 47 13.20 -1.81 15.00
C GLY A 47 14.30 -2.26 14.03
N GLN A 48 14.37 -3.54 13.67
CA GLN A 48 15.30 -4.07 12.67
C GLN A 48 14.86 -3.68 11.26
N LEU A 49 15.78 -3.20 10.42
CA LEU A 49 15.49 -2.90 9.01
C LEU A 49 15.20 -4.19 8.25
N LEU A 50 14.00 -4.32 7.69
CA LEU A 50 13.58 -5.50 6.92
C LEU A 50 13.71 -5.27 5.42
N GLY A 51 13.46 -4.04 5.00
CA GLY A 51 13.60 -3.67 3.61
C GLY A 51 13.70 -2.18 3.44
N ARG A 52 14.30 -1.81 2.33
CA ARG A 52 14.45 -0.43 1.90
C ARG A 52 14.10 -0.38 0.43
N ALA A 53 13.33 0.63 0.03
CA ALA A 53 13.25 1.01 -1.36
C ALA A 53 13.82 2.41 -1.53
N THR A 54 14.49 2.64 -2.63
CA THR A 54 14.88 3.98 -3.07
C THR A 54 14.58 4.01 -4.56
N TRP A 55 13.91 5.05 -5.03
CA TRP A 55 13.64 5.18 -6.45
C TRP A 55 13.97 6.58 -6.93
N PHE A 56 14.48 6.61 -8.15
CA PHE A 56 15.02 7.77 -8.83
C PHE A 56 14.19 7.95 -10.09
N SER A 57 13.48 9.07 -10.16
CA SER A 57 12.77 9.47 -11.37
C SER A 57 13.74 10.10 -12.35
N ALA A 58 14.35 9.28 -13.19
CA ALA A 58 15.14 9.75 -14.32
C ALA A 58 14.35 9.58 -15.62
N ASP A 59 13.82 10.68 -16.17
CA ASP A 59 13.12 10.67 -17.46
C ASP A 59 14.05 10.29 -18.62
N THR A 60 15.35 10.56 -18.48
CA THR A 60 16.38 10.28 -19.48
C THR A 60 17.55 9.50 -18.85
N GLY A 61 18.04 8.46 -19.54
CA GLY A 61 19.13 7.61 -19.05
C GLY A 61 18.87 6.10 -19.21
N TYR A 62 19.96 5.33 -19.31
CA TYR A 62 20.01 3.90 -19.64
C TYR A 62 20.14 2.97 -18.43
N TYR A 63 20.24 3.49 -17.22
CA TYR A 63 20.54 2.69 -16.03
C TYR A 63 19.66 3.16 -14.87
N TRP A 64 19.30 2.24 -13.96
CA TRP A 64 18.68 2.37 -12.63
C TRP A 64 17.68 3.52 -12.34
N ASN A 65 16.39 3.18 -12.22
CA ASN A 65 15.37 4.08 -11.64
C ASN A 65 15.22 3.87 -10.12
N GLY A 66 16.23 3.32 -9.46
CA GLY A 66 16.19 2.96 -8.05
C GLY A 66 16.71 1.57 -7.74
N LEU A 67 16.50 1.17 -6.49
CA LEU A 67 16.76 -0.16 -5.96
C LEU A 67 15.73 -0.53 -4.90
N ILE A 68 15.55 -1.83 -4.73
CA ILE A 68 14.90 -2.42 -3.56
C ILE A 68 15.93 -3.32 -2.89
N GLU A 69 16.02 -3.20 -1.57
CA GLU A 69 16.89 -3.98 -0.71
C GLU A 69 16.03 -4.67 0.35
N VAL A 70 16.40 -5.89 0.70
CA VAL A 70 15.81 -6.67 1.78
C VAL A 70 16.89 -7.26 2.66
N HIS A 71 16.61 -7.32 3.96
CA HIS A 71 17.48 -7.92 4.96
C HIS A 71 16.67 -8.90 5.79
N ASP A 72 17.14 -10.15 5.84
CA ASP A 72 16.63 -11.12 6.78
C ASP A 72 17.49 -11.09 8.05
N LEU A 73 17.08 -10.26 8.99
CA LEU A 73 17.72 -10.12 10.30
C LEU A 73 17.08 -11.02 11.36
N PHE A 74 16.11 -11.85 10.96
CA PHE A 74 15.46 -12.79 11.86
C PHE A 74 16.15 -14.15 11.75
N CYS A 75 16.54 -14.71 12.89
CA CYS A 75 17.04 -16.09 12.98
C CYS A 75 15.87 -17.04 13.26
N ASP A 76 14.79 -16.93 12.50
CA ASP A 76 13.55 -17.69 12.69
C ASP A 76 13.39 -18.85 11.70
N GLN A 77 14.49 -19.60 11.52
CA GLN A 77 14.61 -20.79 10.67
C GLN A 77 14.64 -20.46 9.16
N ASP A 78 13.82 -21.15 8.36
CA ASP A 78 13.76 -21.07 6.89
C ASP A 78 12.86 -19.93 6.39
N ASN A 79 12.37 -19.09 7.30
CA ASN A 79 11.68 -17.88 6.95
C ASN A 79 12.65 -16.92 6.24
N GLY A 80 12.07 -15.93 5.57
CA GLY A 80 12.84 -14.88 4.93
C GLY A 80 12.06 -13.60 4.88
N ILE A 81 12.60 -12.63 4.15
CA ILE A 81 11.96 -11.35 3.89
C ILE A 81 11.78 -11.17 2.39
N ILE A 82 10.63 -10.65 2.01
CA ILE A 82 10.29 -10.31 0.63
C ILE A 82 9.78 -8.89 0.55
N ALA A 83 10.30 -8.14 -0.41
CA ALA A 83 9.87 -6.79 -0.72
C ALA A 83 9.40 -6.71 -2.17
N ALA A 84 8.31 -5.99 -2.38
CA ALA A 84 7.69 -5.79 -3.67
C ALA A 84 7.37 -4.32 -3.88
N LEU A 85 7.68 -3.82 -5.08
CA LEU A 85 7.26 -2.51 -5.55
C LEU A 85 6.11 -2.68 -6.52
N TYR A 86 5.10 -1.83 -6.38
CA TYR A 86 3.93 -1.77 -7.25
C TYR A 86 3.74 -0.36 -7.78
N ALA A 87 3.25 -0.25 -9.00
CA ALA A 87 2.76 1.00 -9.60
C ALA A 87 1.25 0.89 -9.86
N PHE A 88 0.49 1.96 -9.61
CA PHE A 88 -0.95 2.01 -9.88
C PHE A 88 -1.21 2.40 -11.34
N ARG A 89 -1.69 1.45 -12.15
CA ARG A 89 -1.91 1.63 -13.60
C ARG A 89 -3.22 0.98 -14.01
N GLY A 90 -3.97 1.65 -14.88
CA GLY A 90 -5.25 1.13 -15.36
C GLY A 90 -6.26 0.84 -14.23
N GLY A 91 -6.17 1.53 -13.10
CA GLY A 91 -7.05 1.30 -11.94
C GLY A 91 -6.59 0.19 -10.98
N GLU A 92 -5.45 -0.45 -11.23
CA GLU A 92 -4.97 -1.59 -10.43
C GLU A 92 -3.49 -1.44 -10.01
N TRP A 93 -3.12 -2.12 -8.93
CA TRP A 93 -1.74 -2.21 -8.48
C TRP A 93 -0.98 -3.30 -9.24
N GLN A 94 -0.04 -2.91 -10.10
CA GLN A 94 0.79 -3.82 -10.87
C GLN A 94 2.17 -3.96 -10.24
N ARG A 95 2.63 -5.20 -9.98
CA ARG A 95 3.95 -5.45 -9.41
C ARG A 95 5.04 -5.19 -10.45
N THR A 96 5.98 -4.31 -10.13
CA THR A 96 7.06 -3.88 -11.03
C THR A 96 8.40 -4.53 -10.69
N THR A 97 8.70 -4.69 -9.41
CA THR A 97 10.00 -5.23 -8.96
C THR A 97 9.82 -6.02 -7.67
N LEU A 98 10.66 -7.03 -7.47
CA LEU A 98 10.61 -7.95 -6.34
C LEU A 98 12.04 -8.26 -5.89
N ALA A 99 12.29 -8.19 -4.58
CA ALA A 99 13.52 -8.66 -3.96
C ALA A 99 13.15 -9.60 -2.81
N SER A 100 13.85 -10.72 -2.67
CA SER A 100 13.65 -11.62 -1.53
C SER A 100 14.95 -12.23 -1.08
N VAL A 101 15.03 -12.54 0.19
CA VAL A 101 16.17 -13.22 0.80
C VAL A 101 15.67 -14.18 1.87
N ARG A 102 16.43 -15.26 2.08
CA ARG A 102 16.18 -16.25 3.14
C ARG A 102 17.51 -16.53 3.84
N GLY A 103 17.45 -16.71 5.15
CA GLY A 103 18.58 -17.12 5.96
C GLY A 103 19.11 -15.96 6.79
N CYS A 104 19.29 -16.21 8.07
CA CYS A 104 19.66 -15.18 9.05
C CYS A 104 20.94 -14.42 8.65
N GLY A 105 20.87 -13.09 8.71
CA GLY A 105 21.96 -12.19 8.36
C GLY A 105 22.15 -11.97 6.86
N SER A 106 21.27 -12.54 6.02
CA SER A 106 21.38 -12.41 4.57
C SER A 106 20.68 -11.16 4.06
N SER A 107 21.21 -10.59 2.98
CA SER A 107 20.60 -9.47 2.26
C SER A 107 20.52 -9.72 0.78
N ASN A 108 19.57 -9.08 0.11
CA ASN A 108 19.48 -9.09 -1.35
C ASN A 108 19.05 -7.70 -1.84
N TYR A 109 19.55 -7.31 -3.02
CA TYR A 109 19.19 -6.06 -3.67
C TYR A 109 18.83 -6.30 -5.14
N VAL A 110 17.86 -5.55 -5.63
CA VAL A 110 17.39 -5.59 -7.02
C VAL A 110 17.19 -4.18 -7.52
N ASP A 111 17.80 -3.86 -8.66
CA ASP A 111 17.60 -2.58 -9.33
C ASP A 111 16.16 -2.43 -9.83
N VAL A 112 15.58 -1.25 -9.58
CA VAL A 112 14.30 -0.86 -10.17
C VAL A 112 14.56 -0.48 -11.63
N LYS A 113 14.02 -1.29 -12.54
CA LYS A 113 14.16 -1.08 -13.99
C LYS A 113 13.45 0.20 -14.43
N LYS A 114 13.89 0.78 -15.56
CA LYS A 114 13.18 1.88 -16.20
C LYS A 114 11.79 1.44 -16.70
N ALA A 115 10.91 2.41 -16.90
CA ALA A 115 9.72 2.26 -17.74
C ALA A 115 10.01 1.46 -19.02
N PRO A 116 9.11 0.54 -19.44
CA PRO A 116 7.80 0.25 -18.85
C PRO A 116 7.84 -0.68 -17.63
N ALA A 117 8.99 -1.27 -17.30
CA ALA A 117 9.13 -2.29 -16.27
C ALA A 117 9.09 -1.72 -14.82
N GLY A 118 9.49 -0.46 -14.61
CA GLY A 118 9.36 0.27 -13.33
C GLY A 118 8.38 1.44 -13.38
N PRO A 119 8.19 2.17 -12.26
CA PRO A 119 7.25 3.28 -12.15
C PRO A 119 7.62 4.48 -13.04
N TYR A 120 6.61 5.15 -13.60
CA TYR A 120 6.74 6.45 -14.29
C TYR A 120 6.68 7.60 -13.30
N VAL A 121 7.19 8.77 -13.68
CA VAL A 121 6.92 10.00 -12.92
C VAL A 121 5.42 10.22 -12.83
N GLY A 122 4.93 10.56 -11.64
CA GLY A 122 3.51 10.72 -11.31
C GLY A 122 2.78 9.43 -10.95
N ASP A 123 3.38 8.24 -11.16
CA ASP A 123 2.76 6.98 -10.74
C ASP A 123 2.57 6.97 -9.22
N ARG A 124 1.41 6.50 -8.76
CA ARG A 124 1.25 6.10 -7.35
C ARG A 124 2.03 4.81 -7.15
N ILE A 125 2.87 4.79 -6.14
CA ILE A 125 3.74 3.67 -5.79
C ILE A 125 3.24 3.06 -4.48
N ARG A 126 3.27 1.73 -4.41
CA ARG A 126 3.17 0.98 -3.16
C ARG A 126 4.43 0.14 -2.99
N PHE A 127 5.14 0.36 -1.90
CA PHE A 127 6.24 -0.49 -1.45
C PHE A 127 5.72 -1.40 -0.34
N ARG A 128 5.85 -2.71 -0.52
CA ARG A 128 5.37 -3.73 0.41
C ARG A 128 6.55 -4.57 0.90
N VAL A 129 6.65 -4.80 2.19
CA VAL A 129 7.61 -5.74 2.79
C VAL A 129 6.84 -6.74 3.63
N CYS A 130 7.09 -8.03 3.46
CA CYS A 130 6.42 -9.12 4.17
C CYS A 130 7.44 -10.13 4.68
N LYS A 131 7.03 -10.91 5.67
CA LYS A 131 7.69 -12.16 6.03
C LYS A 131 7.36 -13.24 5.00
N LEU A 132 8.37 -13.98 4.56
CA LEU A 132 8.30 -15.01 3.54
C LEU A 132 8.46 -16.40 4.19
N LEU A 133 7.38 -17.17 4.25
CA LEU A 133 7.41 -18.53 4.78
C LEU A 133 8.14 -19.51 3.82
N PRO A 134 8.59 -20.69 4.29
CA PRO A 134 9.30 -21.66 3.45
C PRO A 134 8.50 -22.13 2.24
N ASN A 135 7.18 -22.24 2.39
CA ASN A 135 6.24 -22.60 1.32
C ASN A 135 5.96 -21.45 0.31
N GLY A 136 6.58 -20.28 0.48
CA GLY A 136 6.40 -19.11 -0.39
C GLY A 136 5.24 -18.19 -0.01
N THR A 137 4.50 -18.46 1.06
CA THR A 137 3.43 -17.59 1.56
C THR A 137 3.99 -16.29 2.15
N TRP A 138 3.31 -15.17 1.90
CA TRP A 138 3.66 -13.86 2.44
C TRP A 138 2.73 -13.55 3.61
N ILE A 139 3.29 -13.29 4.78
CA ILE A 139 2.55 -12.92 6.00
C ILE A 139 3.11 -11.64 6.59
N ASP A 140 2.39 -11.05 7.56
CA ASP A 140 2.85 -9.88 8.33
C ASP A 140 3.39 -8.75 7.43
N CYS A 141 2.61 -8.43 6.39
CA CYS A 141 2.97 -7.43 5.40
C CYS A 141 2.77 -6.01 5.93
N TYR A 142 3.75 -5.17 5.66
CA TYR A 142 3.68 -3.73 5.84
C TYR A 142 3.64 -3.08 4.46
N ASP A 143 2.89 -1.98 4.34
CA ASP A 143 2.81 -1.19 3.11
C ASP A 143 3.23 0.26 3.38
N GLN A 144 3.97 0.84 2.46
CA GLN A 144 4.20 2.27 2.35
C GLN A 144 3.76 2.76 0.98
N TYR A 145 3.17 3.95 0.95
CA TYR A 145 2.64 4.56 -0.26
C TYR A 145 3.39 5.85 -0.56
N ALA A 146 3.57 6.13 -1.84
CA ALA A 146 4.21 7.35 -2.31
C ALA A 146 3.72 7.70 -3.71
N ILE A 147 4.12 8.88 -4.18
CA ILE A 147 4.04 9.26 -5.58
C ILE A 147 5.47 9.30 -6.11
N ASN A 148 5.67 8.83 -7.35
CA ASN A 148 6.96 8.93 -8.00
C ASN A 148 7.19 10.36 -8.47
N GLU A 149 7.87 11.17 -7.68
CA GLU A 149 8.12 12.57 -8.02
C GLU A 149 9.38 12.70 -8.88
N PRO A 150 9.46 13.70 -9.79
CA PRO A 150 10.71 14.02 -10.49
C PRO A 150 11.77 14.44 -9.46
N MET A 151 13.02 14.07 -9.69
CA MET A 151 14.16 14.49 -8.86
C MET A 151 14.51 15.97 -9.10
#